data_AF-A0AAV3IKF0-F1
#
_entry.id   AF-A0AAV3IKF0-F1
#
_cell.length_a   1.000
_cell.length_b   1.000
_cell.length_c   1.000
_cell.angle_alpha   90.00
_cell.angle_beta   90.00
_cell.angle_gamma   90.00
#
_symmetry.space_group_name_H-M   'P 1'
#
loop_
_entity.id
_entity.type
_entity.pdbx_description
1 polymer ?
#
loop_
_entity_poly.entity_id
_entity_poly.type
_entity_poly.pdbx_seq_one_letter_code
_entity_poly.pdbx_strand_id
1 'polypeptide(L)'
;MSGNNNFTYSQAYKYLLGKKDKNIPIQEYGNKLAEQYLNANPKKSAMEEFSQHDSITSDDNETKCDKDSLIRPLNRILFGAAGTGKTYHTINHSLSILLNKTFEELDELYPDRTELKKIFDHYKEIGQIKFITFHQSFSYEDFVEGIRAEANDKGLSYDVKPGLFKELCDDARMEYEAKRSNSIQIEDESINQAIERLIRKAKEKKLVFHTKAGKEIRVFANQQGTLFALTQKDIDISLSLRHIRNYLKLQNEEIIDQKSYEWAIAKALRAELKASVSAYAKPKPYVLIIDEINRGNISRIFGELITQIEDSKRQGNDEELSTILPYSKEEFSIPNNLYIIGTMNSSDRSLTGLDVALRRRFDFIEMPPKPELLRDQEENDIEIDGINIVKLLTVINQRIEILLDRDHCIGHANFMPLIVEPEIQKLAKIFQQKIIPQLQEYFFDDWEKIDAVLNGNGMLHKKYELSSQNRLFKDQSLINRNIWEIKAEAFSDVKKYIAIYDETSEVRNELSGL
;
A
#
# COMPACT_ATOMS: atom_id res chain seq x y z
N MET A 1 -42.68 -36.43 27.75
CA MET A 1 -41.53 -35.93 28.52
C MET A 1 -40.66 -35.10 27.60
N SER A 2 -40.92 -33.80 27.57
CA SER A 2 -40.26 -32.79 26.76
C SER A 2 -38.98 -32.34 27.44
N GLY A 3 -37.83 -32.79 26.94
CA GLY A 3 -36.53 -32.21 27.30
C GLY A 3 -36.20 -31.11 26.31
N ASN A 4 -36.38 -29.84 26.69
CA ASN A 4 -35.84 -28.69 25.97
C ASN A 4 -34.32 -28.70 26.14
N ASN A 5 -33.60 -29.39 25.26
CA ASN A 5 -32.16 -29.27 25.17
C ASN A 5 -31.85 -27.98 24.38
N ASN A 6 -31.79 -26.85 25.08
CA ASN A 6 -31.23 -25.63 24.53
C ASN A 6 -29.72 -25.82 24.38
N PHE A 7 -29.29 -26.25 23.20
CA PHE A 7 -27.88 -26.23 22.84
C PHE A 7 -27.46 -24.80 22.54
N THR A 8 -26.31 -24.38 23.06
CA THR A 8 -25.63 -23.19 22.52
C THR A 8 -25.11 -23.51 21.11
N TYR A 9 -24.88 -22.49 20.28
CA TYR A 9 -24.32 -22.67 18.93
C TYR A 9 -23.04 -23.53 18.93
N SER A 10 -22.17 -23.32 19.91
CA SER A 10 -20.94 -24.10 20.08
C SER A 10 -21.20 -25.57 20.41
N GLN A 11 -22.20 -25.88 21.24
CA GLN A 11 -22.57 -27.25 21.59
C GLN A 11 -23.25 -27.98 20.43
N ALA A 12 -24.14 -27.29 19.71
CA ALA A 12 -24.76 -27.82 18.50
C ALA A 12 -23.70 -28.12 17.43
N TYR A 13 -22.74 -27.21 17.23
CA TYR A 13 -21.65 -27.39 16.28
C TYR A 13 -20.76 -28.59 16.62
N LYS A 14 -20.35 -28.73 17.89
CA LYS A 14 -19.56 -29.90 18.35
C LYS A 14 -20.32 -31.21 18.22
N TYR A 15 -21.62 -31.22 18.53
CA TYR A 15 -22.46 -32.41 18.40
C TYR A 15 -22.60 -32.85 16.93
N LEU A 16 -22.82 -31.90 16.01
CA LEU A 16 -22.95 -32.18 14.58
C LEU A 16 -21.63 -32.66 13.97
N LEU A 17 -20.50 -32.06 14.36
CA LEU A 17 -19.17 -32.52 13.95
C LEU A 17 -18.83 -33.91 14.50
N GLY A 18 -19.28 -34.24 15.71
CA GLY A 18 -19.09 -35.58 16.28
C GLY A 18 -19.83 -36.70 15.52
N LYS A 19 -20.88 -36.34 14.77
CA LYS A 19 -21.64 -37.27 13.90
C LYS A 19 -21.13 -37.34 12.46
N LYS A 20 -20.19 -36.49 12.10
CA LYS A 20 -19.62 -36.41 10.76
C LYS A 20 -18.66 -37.58 10.53
N ASP A 21 -18.80 -38.27 9.40
CA ASP A 21 -17.79 -39.22 8.94
C ASP A 21 -16.48 -38.49 8.64
N LYS A 22 -15.36 -39.02 9.16
CA LYS A 22 -14.03 -38.39 9.08
C LYS A 22 -13.54 -38.21 7.64
N ASN A 23 -14.06 -38.99 6.70
CA ASN A 23 -13.63 -38.97 5.30
C ASN A 23 -14.39 -37.95 4.43
N ILE A 24 -15.38 -37.25 4.97
CA ILE A 24 -16.18 -36.25 4.22
C ILE A 24 -15.65 -34.84 4.53
N PRO A 25 -15.48 -33.93 3.57
CA PRO A 25 -15.19 -32.52 3.84
C PRO A 25 -16.30 -31.83 4.65
N ILE A 26 -15.97 -30.81 5.46
CA ILE A 26 -16.96 -30.19 6.37
C ILE A 26 -18.06 -29.44 5.61
N GLN A 27 -17.73 -28.81 4.49
CA GLN A 27 -18.69 -28.15 3.61
C GLN A 27 -19.67 -29.16 3.01
N GLU A 28 -19.19 -30.30 2.54
CA GLU A 28 -20.05 -31.32 1.94
C GLU A 28 -21.02 -31.93 2.97
N TYR A 29 -20.55 -32.13 4.21
CA TYR A 29 -21.40 -32.57 5.31
C TYR A 29 -22.45 -31.50 5.70
N GLY A 30 -22.06 -30.21 5.71
CA GLY A 30 -22.98 -29.10 5.96
C GLY A 30 -24.08 -29.00 4.91
N ASN A 31 -23.74 -29.16 3.63
CA ASN A 31 -24.71 -29.12 2.54
C ASN A 31 -25.71 -30.30 2.63
N LYS A 32 -25.24 -31.51 2.96
CA LYS A 32 -26.11 -32.67 3.17
C LYS A 32 -27.10 -32.45 4.33
N LEU A 33 -26.68 -31.82 5.42
CA LEU A 33 -27.57 -31.49 6.54
C LEU A 33 -28.62 -30.44 6.15
N ALA A 34 -28.21 -29.42 5.38
CA ALA A 34 -29.13 -28.40 4.88
C ALA A 34 -30.18 -29.00 3.92
N GLU A 35 -29.75 -29.86 2.99
CA GLU A 35 -30.67 -30.58 2.09
C GLU A 35 -31.63 -31.48 2.86
N GLN A 36 -31.16 -32.24 3.86
CA GLN A 36 -32.03 -33.06 4.70
C GLN A 36 -33.08 -32.22 5.43
N TYR A 37 -32.70 -31.04 5.93
CA TYR A 37 -33.62 -30.13 6.62
C TYR A 37 -34.69 -29.55 5.67
N LEU A 38 -34.27 -29.12 4.47
CA LEU A 38 -35.15 -28.58 3.44
C LEU A 38 -36.11 -29.66 2.90
N ASN A 39 -35.61 -30.88 2.68
CA ASN A 39 -36.43 -32.02 2.25
C ASN A 39 -37.43 -32.46 3.32
N ALA A 40 -37.09 -32.35 4.60
CA ALA A 40 -37.98 -32.64 5.72
C ALA A 40 -39.04 -31.55 5.95
N ASN A 41 -38.84 -30.33 5.42
CA ASN A 41 -39.75 -29.19 5.59
C ASN A 41 -40.12 -28.53 4.24
N PRO A 42 -40.77 -29.27 3.32
CA PRO A 42 -40.94 -28.86 1.92
C PRO A 42 -41.92 -27.69 1.68
N LYS A 43 -42.53 -27.12 2.73
CA LYS A 43 -43.45 -25.96 2.64
C LYS A 43 -42.88 -24.66 3.22
N LYS A 44 -41.61 -24.62 3.60
CA LYS A 44 -40.96 -23.39 4.08
C LYS A 44 -40.05 -22.84 3.00
N SER A 45 -40.58 -21.89 2.21
CA SER A 45 -39.76 -20.93 1.48
C SER A 45 -38.80 -20.30 2.49
N ALA A 46 -37.49 -20.48 2.29
CA ALA A 46 -36.44 -20.05 3.21
C ALA A 46 -36.32 -18.52 3.35
N MET A 47 -37.28 -17.74 2.87
CA MET A 47 -37.26 -16.28 2.88
C MET A 47 -38.40 -15.62 3.68
N GLU A 48 -39.46 -16.34 4.08
CA GLU A 48 -40.66 -15.68 4.62
C GLU A 48 -40.89 -15.81 6.13
N GLU A 49 -40.19 -16.71 6.85
CA GLU A 49 -40.34 -16.84 8.31
C GLU A 49 -39.35 -16.01 9.15
N PHE A 50 -38.32 -15.41 8.54
CA PHE A 50 -37.37 -14.56 9.29
C PHE A 50 -37.89 -13.14 9.58
N SER A 51 -39.09 -12.78 9.10
CA SER A 51 -39.64 -11.43 9.22
C SER A 51 -40.86 -11.27 10.13
N GLN A 52 -41.37 -12.31 10.81
CA GLN A 52 -42.68 -12.21 11.48
C GLN A 52 -42.78 -12.65 12.95
N HIS A 53 -41.69 -12.82 13.70
CA HIS A 53 -41.79 -12.91 15.16
C HIS A 53 -40.95 -11.85 15.86
N ASP A 54 -41.64 -10.75 16.14
CA ASP A 54 -41.23 -9.62 16.97
C ASP A 54 -41.17 -9.97 18.47
N SER A 55 -40.25 -9.27 19.15
CA SER A 55 -40.44 -8.52 20.41
C SER A 55 -39.98 -9.07 21.79
N ILE A 56 -38.97 -8.34 22.33
CA ILE A 56 -38.83 -7.79 23.70
C ILE A 56 -38.40 -8.80 24.81
N THR A 57 -37.34 -8.63 25.61
CA THR A 57 -36.69 -7.48 26.28
C THR A 57 -35.16 -7.68 26.47
N SER A 58 -34.35 -6.65 26.24
CA SER A 58 -33.37 -6.11 27.20
C SER A 58 -32.66 -4.91 26.56
N ASP A 59 -32.54 -3.84 27.33
CA ASP A 59 -31.86 -2.59 26.98
C ASP A 59 -30.55 -2.82 26.22
N ASP A 60 -30.39 -2.14 25.08
CA ASP A 60 -29.24 -1.28 24.79
C ASP A 60 -29.41 -0.64 23.41
N ASN A 61 -29.14 0.67 23.35
CA ASN A 61 -29.15 1.46 22.13
C ASN A 61 -27.97 1.05 21.23
N GLU A 62 -28.13 -0.01 20.43
CA GLU A 62 -27.22 -0.30 19.32
C GLU A 62 -27.76 0.25 18.00
N THR A 63 -27.10 1.32 17.57
CA THR A 63 -27.10 1.91 16.24
C THR A 63 -27.12 0.82 15.16
N LYS A 64 -28.07 0.88 14.23
CA LYS A 64 -28.09 0.09 12.98
C LYS A 64 -26.72 0.16 12.30
N CYS A 65 -25.95 -0.91 12.37
CA CYS A 65 -24.71 -1.06 11.62
C CYS A 65 -25.06 -1.54 10.20
N ASP A 66 -24.69 -0.73 9.20
CA ASP A 66 -24.84 -1.03 7.78
C ASP A 66 -24.27 -2.41 7.43
N LYS A 67 -25.12 -3.30 6.92
CA LYS A 67 -24.76 -4.69 6.56
C LYS A 67 -24.05 -4.85 5.19
N ASP A 68 -23.53 -3.78 4.59
CA ASP A 68 -22.95 -3.83 3.23
C ASP A 68 -21.61 -3.08 3.04
N SER A 69 -20.90 -2.70 4.12
CA SER A 69 -19.57 -2.10 3.92
C SER A 69 -18.54 -3.18 3.59
N LEU A 70 -17.88 -3.08 2.43
CA LEU A 70 -16.64 -3.83 2.15
C LEU A 70 -15.66 -3.63 3.33
N ILE A 71 -15.51 -4.65 4.17
CA ILE A 71 -14.60 -4.61 5.31
C ILE A 71 -13.19 -4.67 4.74
N ARG A 72 -12.50 -3.53 4.78
CA ARG A 72 -11.11 -3.40 4.33
C ARG A 72 -10.24 -3.33 5.58
N PRO A 73 -9.23 -4.21 5.74
CA PRO A 73 -8.33 -4.12 6.88
C PRO A 73 -7.65 -2.75 6.90
N LEU A 74 -7.59 -2.16 8.09
CA LEU A 74 -7.01 -0.83 8.30
C LEU A 74 -5.51 -0.84 8.02
N ASN A 75 -4.84 -1.97 8.28
CA ASN A 75 -3.42 -2.15 8.05
C ASN A 75 -3.18 -3.32 7.10
N ARG A 76 -2.44 -3.08 6.01
CA ARG A 76 -2.03 -4.14 5.09
C ARG A 76 -0.62 -3.95 4.59
N ILE A 77 0.04 -5.05 4.22
CA ILE A 77 1.34 -5.05 3.55
C ILE A 77 1.23 -5.85 2.26
N LEU A 78 1.51 -5.19 1.14
CA LEU A 78 1.68 -5.83 -0.17
C LEU A 78 3.12 -6.36 -0.22
N PHE A 79 3.30 -7.67 -0.29
CA PHE A 79 4.63 -8.28 -0.29
C PHE A 79 4.84 -9.27 -1.44
N GLY A 80 6.09 -9.53 -1.78
CA GLY A 80 6.47 -10.44 -2.85
C GLY A 80 7.77 -9.98 -3.51
N ALA A 81 8.18 -10.72 -4.53
CA ALA A 81 9.43 -10.47 -5.23
C ALA A 81 9.47 -9.12 -5.97
N ALA A 82 10.66 -8.68 -6.35
CA ALA A 82 10.83 -7.43 -7.10
C ALA A 82 10.12 -7.50 -8.47
N GLY A 83 9.49 -6.38 -8.88
CA GLY A 83 8.84 -6.28 -10.19
C GLY A 83 7.44 -6.92 -10.29
N THR A 84 6.80 -7.29 -9.19
CA THR A 84 5.42 -7.84 -9.18
C THR A 84 4.31 -6.79 -9.11
N GLY A 85 4.66 -5.50 -9.13
CA GLY A 85 3.67 -4.40 -9.16
C GLY A 85 3.15 -3.94 -7.79
N LYS A 86 3.81 -4.28 -6.68
CA LYS A 86 3.39 -3.87 -5.31
C LYS A 86 3.11 -2.37 -5.20
N THR A 87 4.09 -1.53 -5.50
CA THR A 87 3.95 -0.06 -5.46
C THR A 87 2.92 0.44 -6.46
N TYR A 88 2.83 -0.20 -7.63
CA TYR A 88 1.83 0.11 -8.65
C TYR A 88 0.39 -0.12 -8.14
N HIS A 89 0.15 -1.21 -7.40
CA HIS A 89 -1.17 -1.54 -6.88
C HIS A 89 -1.60 -0.70 -5.66
N THR A 90 -0.68 0.03 -5.02
CA THR A 90 -1.04 0.92 -3.89
C THR A 90 -2.11 1.95 -4.28
N ILE A 91 -2.11 2.42 -5.54
CA ILE A 91 -3.13 3.31 -6.09
C ILE A 91 -4.51 2.69 -6.00
N ASN A 92 -4.70 1.48 -6.55
CA ASN A 92 -5.98 0.78 -6.54
C ASN A 92 -6.44 0.51 -5.10
N HIS A 93 -5.53 0.08 -4.21
CA HIS A 93 -5.84 -0.11 -2.80
C HIS A 93 -6.30 1.19 -2.11
N SER A 94 -5.61 2.30 -2.33
CA SER A 94 -5.98 3.60 -1.75
C SER A 94 -7.32 4.09 -2.27
N LEU A 95 -7.54 4.05 -3.58
CA LEU A 95 -8.79 4.50 -4.19
C LEU A 95 -9.97 3.60 -3.82
N SER A 96 -9.73 2.30 -3.67
CA SER A 96 -10.74 1.35 -3.18
C SER A 96 -11.22 1.73 -1.77
N ILE A 97 -10.29 2.15 -0.90
CA ILE A 97 -10.60 2.65 0.45
C ILE A 97 -11.34 3.99 0.36
N LEU A 98 -10.78 4.97 -0.37
CA LEU A 98 -11.27 6.35 -0.40
C LEU A 98 -12.65 6.50 -1.04
N LEU A 99 -12.90 5.74 -2.11
CA LEU A 99 -14.16 5.75 -2.85
C LEU A 99 -15.14 4.68 -2.36
N ASN A 100 -14.71 3.81 -1.44
CA ASN A 100 -15.45 2.64 -0.99
C ASN A 100 -15.92 1.74 -2.16
N LYS A 101 -15.01 1.44 -3.10
CA LYS A 101 -15.28 0.61 -4.29
C LYS A 101 -14.42 -0.63 -4.35
N THR A 102 -14.94 -1.72 -4.90
CA THR A 102 -14.18 -2.91 -5.27
C THR A 102 -13.14 -2.59 -6.36
N PHE A 103 -12.21 -3.50 -6.65
CA PHE A 103 -11.28 -3.27 -7.74
C PHE A 103 -11.98 -3.35 -9.10
N GLU A 104 -12.94 -4.27 -9.21
CA GLU A 104 -13.78 -4.45 -10.38
C GLU A 104 -14.57 -3.16 -10.70
N GLU A 105 -15.21 -2.56 -9.70
CA GLU A 105 -15.90 -1.28 -9.89
C GLU A 105 -14.97 -0.12 -10.26
N LEU A 106 -13.72 -0.12 -9.76
CA LEU A 106 -12.75 0.91 -10.13
C LEU A 106 -12.30 0.73 -11.58
N ASP A 107 -12.07 -0.50 -12.00
CA ASP A 107 -11.65 -0.82 -13.37
C ASP A 107 -12.80 -0.53 -14.37
N GLU A 108 -14.06 -0.75 -13.98
CA GLU A 108 -15.24 -0.36 -14.78
C GLU A 108 -15.43 1.16 -14.89
N LEU A 109 -15.23 1.91 -13.80
CA LEU A 109 -15.41 3.36 -13.79
C LEU A 109 -14.25 4.13 -14.40
N TYR A 110 -13.04 3.60 -14.25
CA TYR A 110 -11.80 4.25 -14.65
C TYR A 110 -10.90 3.24 -15.39
N PRO A 111 -11.29 2.82 -16.61
CA PRO A 111 -10.54 1.82 -17.37
C PRO A 111 -9.16 2.34 -17.79
N ASP A 112 -9.00 3.67 -17.94
CA ASP A 112 -7.70 4.29 -18.16
C ASP A 112 -7.02 4.55 -16.80
N ARG A 113 -5.90 3.85 -16.58
CA ARG A 113 -5.05 4.06 -15.41
C ARG A 113 -4.60 5.50 -15.22
N THR A 114 -4.43 6.26 -16.30
CA THR A 114 -4.04 7.67 -16.22
C THR A 114 -5.07 8.48 -15.43
N GLU A 115 -6.35 8.10 -15.51
CA GLU A 115 -7.43 8.71 -14.72
C GLU A 115 -7.33 8.31 -13.24
N LEU A 116 -7.13 7.02 -12.95
CA LEU A 116 -6.88 6.56 -11.57
C LEU A 116 -5.69 7.31 -10.95
N LYS A 117 -4.61 7.51 -11.70
CA LYS A 117 -3.43 8.25 -11.22
C LYS A 117 -3.76 9.72 -10.91
N LYS A 118 -4.56 10.39 -11.75
CA LYS A 118 -5.01 11.77 -11.51
C LYS A 118 -5.86 11.88 -10.25
N ILE A 119 -6.78 10.94 -10.04
CA ILE A 119 -7.63 10.91 -8.84
C ILE A 119 -6.77 10.68 -7.60
N PHE A 120 -5.83 9.74 -7.67
CA PHE A 120 -4.86 9.49 -6.61
C PHE A 120 -4.01 10.72 -6.28
N ASP A 121 -3.50 11.41 -7.30
CA ASP A 121 -2.72 12.63 -7.13
C ASP A 121 -3.55 13.76 -6.52
N HIS A 122 -4.81 13.90 -6.91
CA HIS A 122 -5.74 14.82 -6.26
C HIS A 122 -5.87 14.53 -4.75
N TYR A 123 -6.07 13.26 -4.37
CA TYR A 123 -6.14 12.88 -2.95
C TYR A 123 -4.83 13.12 -2.18
N LYS A 124 -3.67 13.02 -2.85
CA LYS A 124 -2.38 13.43 -2.27
C LYS A 124 -2.29 14.94 -2.08
N GLU A 125 -2.70 15.73 -3.08
CA GLU A 125 -2.66 17.20 -3.04
C GLU A 125 -3.56 17.78 -1.95
N ILE A 126 -4.74 17.20 -1.72
CA ILE A 126 -5.63 17.63 -0.65
C ILE A 126 -5.24 17.10 0.74
N GLY A 127 -4.22 16.22 0.81
CA GLY A 127 -3.65 15.69 2.05
C GLY A 127 -4.33 14.44 2.61
N GLN A 128 -5.26 13.82 1.89
CA GLN A 128 -5.90 12.57 2.33
C GLN A 128 -5.04 11.33 2.10
N ILE A 129 -4.08 11.40 1.16
CA ILE A 129 -3.06 10.38 0.97
C ILE A 129 -1.69 10.97 1.33
N LYS A 130 -0.94 10.31 2.20
CA LYS A 130 0.50 10.51 2.31
C LYS A 130 1.25 9.29 1.80
N PHE A 131 2.20 9.54 0.90
CA PHE A 131 3.09 8.52 0.38
C PHE A 131 4.49 8.79 0.92
N ILE A 132 5.05 7.84 1.65
CA ILE A 132 6.41 7.90 2.19
C ILE A 132 7.18 6.63 1.82
N THR A 133 8.50 6.70 1.87
CA THR A 133 9.38 5.55 1.64
C THR A 133 10.31 5.40 2.84
N PHE A 134 10.36 4.22 3.44
CA PHE A 134 11.30 3.96 4.53
C PHE A 134 12.71 3.72 4.01
N HIS A 135 13.69 4.19 4.77
CA HIS A 135 15.10 3.96 4.55
C HIS A 135 15.81 3.82 5.90
N GLN A 136 17.05 3.34 5.90
CA GLN A 136 17.78 3.02 7.15
C GLN A 136 17.91 4.23 8.10
N SER A 137 18.01 5.44 7.56
CA SER A 137 18.08 6.68 8.35
C SER A 137 16.72 7.26 8.76
N PHE A 138 15.60 6.64 8.36
CA PHE A 138 14.26 7.16 8.66
C PHE A 138 13.95 6.89 10.13
N SER A 139 13.50 7.92 10.84
CA SER A 139 13.48 7.93 12.30
C SER A 139 12.09 8.22 12.89
N TYR A 140 11.97 8.07 14.21
CA TYR A 140 10.78 8.48 14.94
C TYR A 140 10.50 9.97 14.76
N GLU A 141 11.56 10.79 14.71
CA GLU A 141 11.51 12.24 14.59
C GLU A 141 10.98 12.72 13.22
N ASP A 142 11.07 11.88 12.19
CA ASP A 142 10.50 12.15 10.87
C ASP A 142 9.04 11.65 10.77
N PHE A 143 8.71 10.61 11.54
CA PHE A 143 7.43 9.91 11.45
C PHE A 143 6.40 10.46 12.42
N VAL A 144 6.72 10.55 13.71
CA VAL A 144 5.78 10.90 14.78
C VAL A 144 5.96 12.35 15.24
N GLU A 145 7.10 12.69 15.83
CA GLU A 145 7.43 14.08 16.19
C GLU A 145 8.91 14.20 16.57
N GLY A 146 9.50 15.36 16.31
CA GLY A 146 10.90 15.62 16.60
C GLY A 146 11.21 17.09 16.81
N ILE A 147 12.32 17.37 17.50
CA ILE A 147 12.80 18.72 17.73
C ILE A 147 13.47 19.22 16.45
N ARG A 148 13.00 20.35 15.90
CA ARG A 148 13.61 21.00 14.73
C ARG A 148 14.16 22.36 15.13
N ALA A 149 15.35 22.67 14.62
CA ALA A 149 15.96 23.98 14.78
C ALA A 149 15.47 24.93 13.68
N GLU A 150 14.88 26.06 14.06
CA GLU A 150 14.49 27.14 13.15
C GLU A 150 15.28 28.40 13.51
N ALA A 151 15.97 28.98 12.51
CA ALA A 151 16.62 30.27 12.68
C ALA A 151 15.58 31.38 12.66
N ASN A 152 15.59 32.23 13.68
CA ASN A 152 14.78 33.44 13.76
C ASN A 152 15.68 34.66 14.00
N ASP A 153 15.09 35.86 13.93
CA ASP A 153 15.82 37.14 14.12
C ASP A 153 16.52 37.27 15.50
N LYS A 154 16.26 36.34 16.43
CA LYS A 154 16.81 36.32 17.80
C LYS A 154 17.76 35.14 18.06
N GLY A 155 18.01 34.26 17.09
CA GLY A 155 18.87 33.08 17.22
C GLY A 155 18.21 31.77 16.75
N LEU A 156 18.69 30.62 17.26
CA LEU A 156 18.08 29.31 17.01
C LEU A 156 16.91 29.08 18.00
N SER A 157 15.72 28.77 17.48
CA SER A 157 14.61 28.17 18.24
C SER A 157 14.62 26.65 18.05
N TYR A 158 14.27 25.91 19.09
CA TYR A 158 14.12 24.45 19.05
C TYR A 158 12.68 24.09 19.39
N ASP A 159 11.88 23.85 18.36
CA ASP A 159 10.46 23.57 18.50
C ASP A 159 10.18 22.11 18.16
N VAL A 160 9.26 21.49 18.92
CA VAL A 160 8.75 20.16 18.58
C VAL A 160 7.84 20.32 17.36
N LYS A 161 8.14 19.59 16.29
CA LYS A 161 7.34 19.56 15.06
C LYS A 161 6.74 18.17 14.88
N PRO A 162 5.47 18.08 14.45
CA PRO A 162 4.86 16.80 14.12
C PRO A 162 5.56 16.18 12.90
N GLY A 163 5.72 14.87 12.93
CA GLY A 163 6.19 14.06 11.81
C GLY A 163 5.03 13.65 10.91
N LEU A 164 5.36 13.01 9.77
CA LEU A 164 4.41 12.77 8.69
C LEU A 164 3.18 11.94 9.11
N PHE A 165 3.35 10.99 10.03
CA PHE A 165 2.30 10.13 10.57
C PHE A 165 1.38 10.89 11.53
N LYS A 166 1.96 11.59 12.52
CA LYS A 166 1.19 12.40 13.49
C LYS A 166 0.33 13.42 12.76
N GLU A 167 0.92 14.11 11.78
CA GLU A 167 0.20 15.02 10.91
C GLU A 167 -1.01 14.36 10.22
N LEU A 168 -0.86 13.17 9.65
CA LEU A 168 -1.98 12.50 8.99
C LEU A 168 -3.05 12.05 9.99
N CYS A 169 -2.65 11.60 11.17
CA CYS A 169 -3.57 11.25 12.26
C CYS A 169 -4.36 12.46 12.74
N ASP A 170 -3.72 13.62 12.87
CA ASP A 170 -4.41 14.85 13.25
C ASP A 170 -5.47 15.23 12.22
N ASP A 171 -5.17 15.14 10.92
CA ASP A 171 -6.16 15.44 9.87
C ASP A 171 -7.33 14.46 9.88
N ALA A 172 -7.04 13.17 10.06
CA ALA A 172 -8.04 12.12 10.14
C ALA A 172 -8.94 12.28 11.38
N ARG A 173 -8.35 12.64 12.53
CA ARG A 173 -9.08 12.96 13.77
C ARG A 173 -9.97 14.19 13.61
N MET A 174 -9.47 15.26 12.98
CA MET A 174 -10.28 16.46 12.75
C MET A 174 -11.48 16.18 11.83
N GLU A 175 -11.32 15.33 10.82
CA GLU A 175 -12.44 14.85 10.00
C GLU A 175 -13.44 14.05 10.85
N TYR A 176 -12.94 13.13 11.68
CA TYR A 176 -13.76 12.32 12.57
C TYR A 176 -14.59 13.19 13.54
N GLU A 177 -13.97 14.16 14.20
CA GLU A 177 -14.60 15.09 15.13
C GLU A 177 -15.61 16.01 14.43
N ALA A 178 -15.28 16.55 13.26
CA ALA A 178 -16.18 17.41 12.49
C ALA A 178 -17.49 16.69 12.12
N LYS A 179 -17.41 15.41 11.77
CA LYS A 179 -18.57 14.60 11.38
C LYS A 179 -19.44 14.17 12.56
N ARG A 180 -18.86 14.08 13.76
CA ARG A 180 -19.55 13.68 15.00
C ARG A 180 -20.19 14.85 15.74
N SER A 181 -19.65 16.07 15.58
CA SER A 181 -20.07 17.27 16.33
C SER A 181 -21.08 18.17 15.60
N ASN A 182 -21.15 18.15 14.26
CA ASN A 182 -21.94 19.12 13.49
C ASN A 182 -23.09 18.50 12.66
N SER A 183 -24.31 19.03 12.87
CA SER A 183 -25.49 18.80 12.02
C SER A 183 -25.36 19.45 10.63
N ILE A 184 -24.42 20.38 10.47
CA ILE A 184 -24.15 21.16 9.25
C ILE A 184 -22.73 20.84 8.79
N GLN A 185 -22.59 20.12 7.69
CA GLN A 185 -21.30 19.69 7.16
C GLN A 185 -20.90 20.56 5.97
N ILE A 186 -19.73 21.17 6.03
CA ILE A 186 -19.19 21.92 4.90
C ILE A 186 -18.75 20.96 3.81
N GLU A 187 -19.11 21.29 2.57
CA GLU A 187 -18.74 20.50 1.39
C GLU A 187 -17.23 20.67 1.09
N ASP A 188 -16.49 19.56 1.02
CA ASP A 188 -15.04 19.59 0.72
C ASP A 188 -14.74 20.25 -0.62
N GLU A 189 -15.61 20.09 -1.61
CA GLU A 189 -15.47 20.77 -2.89
C GLU A 189 -15.53 22.28 -2.72
N SER A 190 -16.41 22.78 -1.85
CA SER A 190 -16.49 24.20 -1.53
C SER A 190 -15.23 24.70 -0.82
N ILE A 191 -14.63 23.89 0.06
CA ILE A 191 -13.35 24.21 0.72
C ILE A 191 -12.23 24.28 -0.31
N ASN A 192 -12.13 23.29 -1.19
CA ASN A 192 -11.10 23.24 -2.23
C ASN A 192 -11.21 24.45 -3.17
N GLN A 193 -12.42 24.78 -3.64
CA GLN A 193 -12.67 25.96 -4.46
C GLN A 193 -12.33 27.27 -3.73
N ALA A 194 -12.57 27.38 -2.42
CA ALA A 194 -12.18 28.54 -1.62
C ALA A 194 -10.65 28.69 -1.53
N ILE A 195 -9.94 27.58 -1.30
CA ILE A 195 -8.47 27.55 -1.22
C ILE A 195 -7.83 27.87 -2.58
N GLU A 196 -8.32 27.31 -3.68
CA GLU A 196 -7.83 27.62 -5.02
C GLU A 196 -8.01 29.09 -5.37
N ARG A 197 -9.18 29.66 -5.05
CA ARG A 197 -9.45 31.09 -5.23
C ARG A 197 -8.52 31.96 -4.37
N LEU A 198 -8.25 31.55 -3.13
CA LEU A 198 -7.29 32.23 -2.25
C LEU A 198 -5.90 32.25 -2.89
N ILE A 199 -5.38 31.09 -3.30
CA ILE A 199 -4.03 30.97 -3.89
C ILE A 199 -3.94 31.82 -5.16
N ARG A 200 -4.92 31.74 -6.06
CA ARG A 200 -4.95 32.52 -7.30
C ARG A 200 -4.88 34.02 -7.02
N LYS A 201 -5.75 34.52 -6.13
CA LYS A 201 -5.78 35.94 -5.74
C LYS A 201 -4.47 36.37 -5.05
N ALA A 202 -3.88 35.49 -4.24
CA ALA A 202 -2.64 35.74 -3.50
C ALA A 202 -1.39 35.76 -4.40
N LYS A 203 -1.44 35.14 -5.59
CA LYS A 203 -0.37 35.26 -6.62
C LYS A 203 -0.42 36.61 -7.34
N GLU A 204 -1.61 37.18 -7.50
CA GLU A 204 -1.81 38.46 -8.21
C GLU A 204 -1.52 39.67 -7.31
N LYS A 205 -1.96 39.60 -6.04
CA LYS A 205 -1.81 40.71 -5.09
C LYS A 205 -1.72 40.21 -3.65
N LYS A 206 -1.12 41.04 -2.78
CA LYS A 206 -1.13 40.81 -1.34
C LYS A 206 -2.56 41.01 -0.80
N LEU A 207 -3.10 40.00 -0.16
CA LEU A 207 -4.45 39.98 0.43
C LEU A 207 -4.37 40.34 1.91
N VAL A 208 -5.31 41.14 2.41
CA VAL A 208 -5.30 41.62 3.79
C VAL A 208 -6.26 40.79 4.64
N PHE A 209 -5.75 40.24 5.75
CA PHE A 209 -6.55 39.53 6.75
C PHE A 209 -6.28 40.08 8.15
N HIS A 210 -7.18 39.78 9.09
CA HIS A 210 -7.08 40.26 10.47
C HIS A 210 -7.13 39.07 11.44
N THR A 211 -6.15 39.00 12.33
CA THR A 211 -6.11 37.98 13.41
C THR A 211 -7.23 38.21 14.43
N LYS A 212 -7.47 37.23 15.33
CA LYS A 212 -8.46 37.37 16.43
C LYS A 212 -8.20 38.60 17.31
N ALA A 213 -6.93 39.02 17.43
CA ALA A 213 -6.51 40.22 18.16
C ALA A 213 -6.55 41.52 17.31
N GLY A 214 -7.08 41.47 16.09
CA GLY A 214 -7.22 42.63 15.20
C GLY A 214 -5.95 43.05 14.45
N LYS A 215 -4.84 42.29 14.55
CA LYS A 215 -3.60 42.61 13.82
C LYS A 215 -3.75 42.30 12.33
N GLU A 216 -3.37 43.27 11.50
CA GLU A 216 -3.30 43.14 10.03
C GLU A 216 -2.17 42.19 9.62
N ILE A 217 -2.47 41.28 8.70
CA ILE A 217 -1.48 40.47 7.98
C ILE A 217 -1.71 40.58 6.48
N ARG A 218 -0.62 40.53 5.71
CA ARG A 218 -0.68 40.58 4.25
C ARG A 218 -0.23 39.24 3.67
N VAL A 219 -1.16 38.50 3.10
CA VAL A 219 -0.94 37.14 2.59
C VAL A 219 -0.65 37.19 1.09
N PHE A 220 0.38 36.48 0.65
CA PHE A 220 0.75 36.33 -0.75
C PHE A 220 1.19 34.90 -1.05
N ALA A 221 1.19 34.53 -2.32
CA ALA A 221 1.64 33.22 -2.78
C ALA A 221 2.88 33.35 -3.67
N ASN A 222 3.83 32.42 -3.55
CA ASN A 222 4.90 32.28 -4.54
C ASN A 222 4.37 31.64 -5.84
N GLN A 223 5.24 31.49 -6.85
CA GLN A 223 4.86 30.86 -8.12
C GLN A 223 4.36 29.41 -7.94
N GLN A 224 4.96 28.67 -6.99
CA GLN A 224 4.58 27.30 -6.64
C GLN A 224 3.25 27.20 -5.86
N GLY A 225 2.68 28.32 -5.41
CA GLY A 225 1.43 28.35 -4.65
C GLY A 225 1.58 28.24 -3.14
N THR A 226 2.80 28.21 -2.61
CA THR A 226 3.06 28.31 -1.17
C THR A 226 2.64 29.68 -0.66
N LEU A 227 1.84 29.70 0.40
CA LEU A 227 1.34 30.93 1.02
C LEU A 227 2.30 31.44 2.08
N PHE A 228 2.45 32.76 2.15
CA PHE A 228 3.23 33.48 3.15
C PHE A 228 2.39 34.60 3.74
N ALA A 229 2.50 34.81 5.05
CA ALA A 229 1.97 35.99 5.73
C ALA A 229 3.12 36.95 6.04
N LEU A 230 3.06 38.15 5.47
CA LEU A 230 3.87 39.27 5.88
C LEU A 230 3.23 39.91 7.12
N THR A 231 3.97 39.89 8.23
CA THR A 231 3.55 40.50 9.49
C THR A 231 3.81 42.01 9.51
N GLN A 232 3.26 42.72 10.50
CA GLN A 232 3.56 44.15 10.72
C GLN A 232 5.04 44.45 11.01
N LYS A 233 5.85 43.42 11.28
CA LYS A 233 7.30 43.52 11.50
C LYS A 233 8.11 43.21 10.23
N ASP A 234 7.46 43.11 9.08
CA ASP A 234 8.04 42.72 7.79
C ASP A 234 8.74 41.35 7.80
N ILE A 235 8.29 40.45 8.68
CA ILE A 235 8.73 39.05 8.71
C ILE A 235 7.76 38.22 7.89
N ASP A 236 8.30 37.44 6.95
CA ASP A 236 7.57 36.46 6.16
C ASP A 236 7.45 35.14 6.92
N ILE A 237 6.21 34.70 7.13
CA ILE A 237 5.90 33.44 7.81
C ILE A 237 5.20 32.53 6.81
N SER A 238 5.76 31.34 6.58
CA SER A 238 5.13 30.32 5.75
C SER A 238 3.83 29.83 6.38
N LEU A 239 2.77 29.77 5.58
CA LEU A 239 1.44 29.36 6.00
C LEU A 239 1.13 27.95 5.51
N SER A 240 0.54 27.15 6.41
CA SER A 240 0.12 25.79 6.09
C SER A 240 -1.30 25.77 5.51
N LEU A 241 -1.42 25.44 4.21
CA LEU A 241 -2.72 25.20 3.57
C LEU A 241 -3.54 24.11 4.28
N ARG A 242 -2.85 23.12 4.86
CA ARG A 242 -3.45 22.06 5.66
C ARG A 242 -4.16 22.63 6.90
N HIS A 243 -3.51 23.51 7.66
CA HIS A 243 -4.15 24.14 8.82
C HIS A 243 -5.34 25.01 8.41
N ILE A 244 -5.24 25.76 7.31
CA ILE A 244 -6.37 26.56 6.78
C ILE A 244 -7.55 25.64 6.46
N ARG A 245 -7.31 24.53 5.74
CA ARG A 245 -8.33 23.52 5.42
C ARG A 245 -8.98 22.95 6.68
N ASN A 246 -8.18 22.61 7.69
CA ASN A 246 -8.68 22.05 8.95
C ASN A 246 -9.57 23.03 9.71
N TYR A 247 -9.21 24.32 9.78
CA TYR A 247 -10.06 25.37 10.37
C TYR A 247 -11.36 25.63 9.59
N LEU A 248 -11.36 25.41 8.27
CA LEU A 248 -12.56 25.48 7.44
C LEU A 248 -13.46 24.26 7.68
N LYS A 249 -12.90 23.08 7.93
CA LYS A 249 -13.67 21.86 8.24
C LYS A 249 -14.33 21.92 9.62
N LEU A 250 -13.54 22.19 10.66
CA LEU A 250 -14.04 22.18 12.05
C LEU A 250 -14.93 23.37 12.39
N GLN A 251 -14.83 24.46 11.62
CA GLN A 251 -15.47 25.75 11.95
C GLN A 251 -15.14 26.27 13.35
N ASN A 252 -14.05 25.79 13.98
CA ASN A 252 -13.70 26.10 15.36
C ASN A 252 -13.39 27.60 15.56
N GLU A 253 -13.93 28.22 16.60
CA GLU A 253 -13.64 29.61 16.95
C GLU A 253 -12.38 29.78 17.80
N GLU A 254 -11.85 28.67 18.32
CA GLU A 254 -10.59 28.62 19.05
C GLU A 254 -9.40 28.45 18.11
N ILE A 255 -8.26 29.01 18.52
CA ILE A 255 -7.00 28.91 17.77
C ILE A 255 -6.23 27.73 18.35
N ILE A 256 -6.05 26.69 17.54
CA ILE A 256 -5.27 25.49 17.80
C ILE A 256 -3.81 25.72 17.32
N ASP A 257 -2.84 25.16 18.03
CA ASP A 257 -1.40 25.12 17.68
C ASP A 257 -0.73 26.48 17.40
N GLN A 258 -1.22 27.55 18.02
CA GLN A 258 -0.73 28.92 17.84
C GLN A 258 -0.80 29.42 16.37
N LYS A 259 -1.61 28.77 15.52
CA LYS A 259 -1.79 29.08 14.09
C LYS A 259 -2.81 30.18 13.85
N SER A 260 -2.57 31.33 14.48
CA SER A 260 -3.49 32.48 14.46
C SER A 260 -3.67 33.11 13.08
N TYR A 261 -2.70 32.98 12.18
CA TYR A 261 -2.77 33.50 10.82
C TYR A 261 -3.61 32.60 9.91
N GLU A 262 -3.39 31.29 9.96
CA GLU A 262 -4.19 30.31 9.22
C GLU A 262 -5.66 30.34 9.68
N TRP A 263 -5.90 30.48 10.99
CA TRP A 263 -7.24 30.69 11.53
C TRP A 263 -7.90 31.95 10.96
N ALA A 264 -7.17 33.07 10.87
CA ALA A 264 -7.70 34.34 10.36
C ALA A 264 -8.14 34.23 8.89
N ILE A 265 -7.34 33.55 8.08
CA ILE A 265 -7.66 33.27 6.68
C ILE A 265 -8.88 32.36 6.60
N ALA A 266 -8.88 31.25 7.36
CA ALA A 266 -9.99 30.32 7.37
C ALA A 266 -11.30 31.02 7.77
N LYS A 267 -11.29 31.82 8.84
CA LYS A 267 -12.45 32.60 9.30
C LYS A 267 -13.00 33.52 8.21
N ALA A 268 -12.13 34.21 7.48
CA ALA A 268 -12.54 35.09 6.39
C ALA A 268 -13.20 34.33 5.22
N LEU A 269 -12.76 33.10 4.95
CA LEU A 269 -13.29 32.28 3.87
C LEU A 269 -14.62 31.57 4.22
N ARG A 270 -15.00 31.49 5.51
CA ARG A 270 -16.22 30.77 5.96
C ARG A 270 -17.49 31.23 5.26
N ALA A 271 -17.63 32.53 5.02
CA ALA A 271 -18.81 33.11 4.39
C ALA A 271 -18.99 32.68 2.92
N GLU A 272 -17.93 32.17 2.28
CA GLU A 272 -17.98 31.71 0.90
C GLU A 272 -18.27 30.20 0.77
N LEU A 273 -18.44 29.48 1.88
CA LEU A 273 -18.57 28.03 1.91
C LEU A 273 -20.03 27.58 1.78
N LYS A 274 -20.27 26.57 0.95
CA LYS A 274 -21.53 25.83 0.91
C LYS A 274 -21.54 24.79 2.01
N ALA A 275 -22.67 24.69 2.69
CA ALA A 275 -22.91 23.68 3.70
C ALA A 275 -24.09 22.79 3.30
N SER A 276 -23.96 21.51 3.59
CA SER A 276 -24.98 20.50 3.41
C SER A 276 -25.52 20.06 4.77
N VAL A 277 -26.82 19.82 4.85
CA VAL A 277 -27.42 19.15 6.00
C VAL A 277 -27.36 17.67 5.73
N SER A 278 -26.55 16.95 6.50
CA SER A 278 -26.39 15.50 6.38
C SER A 278 -26.52 14.88 7.76
N ALA A 279 -27.38 13.86 7.87
CA ALA A 279 -27.43 13.00 9.04
C ALA A 279 -26.17 12.10 9.04
N TYR A 280 -25.37 12.18 10.10
CA TYR A 280 -24.27 11.26 10.44
C TYR A 280 -23.52 10.65 9.24
N ALA A 281 -22.80 11.47 8.48
CA ALA A 281 -21.90 10.94 7.45
C ALA A 281 -20.68 10.26 8.10
N LYS A 282 -20.37 9.04 7.66
CA LYS A 282 -19.16 8.30 8.08
C LYS A 282 -17.92 9.17 7.86
N PRO A 283 -17.00 9.25 8.83
CA PRO A 283 -15.73 9.97 8.68
C PRO A 283 -14.99 9.52 7.42
N LYS A 284 -14.48 10.48 6.65
CA LYS A 284 -13.74 10.15 5.43
C LYS A 284 -12.46 9.41 5.79
N PRO A 285 -12.09 8.39 5.01
CA PRO A 285 -10.85 7.68 5.21
C PRO A 285 -9.63 8.53 4.83
N TYR A 286 -8.52 8.29 5.51
CA TYR A 286 -7.19 8.81 5.20
C TYR A 286 -6.23 7.65 4.99
N VAL A 287 -5.29 7.76 4.05
CA VAL A 287 -4.41 6.65 3.67
C VAL A 287 -2.95 7.04 3.77
N LEU A 288 -2.19 6.28 4.55
CA LEU A 288 -0.74 6.30 4.59
C LEU A 288 -0.20 5.15 3.75
N ILE A 289 0.60 5.47 2.75
CA ILE A 289 1.39 4.49 2.00
C ILE A 289 2.82 4.54 2.51
N ILE A 290 3.34 3.40 2.95
CA ILE A 290 4.73 3.22 3.37
C ILE A 290 5.41 2.27 2.38
N ASP A 291 6.08 2.83 1.39
CA ASP A 291 6.86 2.06 0.43
C ASP A 291 8.13 1.54 1.10
N GLU A 292 8.54 0.31 0.75
CA GLU A 292 9.73 -0.34 1.29
C GLU A 292 9.74 -0.40 2.83
N ILE A 293 8.62 -0.79 3.44
CA ILE A 293 8.39 -0.74 4.89
C ILE A 293 9.46 -1.51 5.69
N ASN A 294 10.05 -2.56 5.12
CA ASN A 294 11.11 -3.35 5.76
C ASN A 294 12.49 -2.68 5.71
N ARG A 295 12.69 -1.58 4.98
CA ARG A 295 13.98 -0.86 4.91
C ARG A 295 14.27 0.04 6.11
N GLY A 296 13.26 0.31 6.94
CA GLY A 296 13.39 1.04 8.20
C GLY A 296 13.30 0.12 9.41
N ASN A 297 13.86 0.54 10.55
CA ASN A 297 13.61 -0.12 11.82
C ASN A 297 12.21 0.26 12.31
N ILE A 298 11.20 -0.51 11.91
CA ILE A 298 9.79 -0.18 12.13
C ILE A 298 9.47 -0.02 13.62
N SER A 299 9.99 -0.88 14.50
CA SER A 299 9.76 -0.78 15.94
C SER A 299 10.30 0.53 16.52
N ARG A 300 11.44 1.03 16.02
CA ARG A 300 11.98 2.34 16.41
C ARG A 300 11.21 3.50 15.79
N ILE A 301 10.75 3.36 14.55
CA ILE A 301 10.02 4.42 13.83
C ILE A 301 8.63 4.64 14.45
N PHE A 302 7.88 3.58 14.75
CA PHE A 302 6.56 3.67 15.38
C PHE A 302 6.64 3.94 16.88
N GLY A 303 7.74 3.56 17.54
CA GLY A 303 7.91 3.75 18.98
C GLY A 303 6.77 3.12 19.77
N GLU A 304 6.20 3.91 20.67
CA GLU A 304 5.06 3.54 21.52
C GLU A 304 3.74 3.34 20.75
N LEU A 305 3.62 3.88 19.53
CA LEU A 305 2.40 3.84 18.72
C LEU A 305 2.15 2.47 18.08
N ILE A 306 3.14 1.58 18.13
CA ILE A 306 3.06 0.23 17.57
C ILE A 306 1.90 -0.60 18.14
N THR A 307 1.43 -0.31 19.35
CA THR A 307 0.26 -0.99 19.93
C THR A 307 -1.05 -0.38 19.46
N GLN A 308 -1.07 0.95 19.26
CA GLN A 308 -2.27 1.68 18.85
C GLN A 308 -2.67 1.45 17.39
N ILE A 309 -1.75 0.94 16.54
CA ILE A 309 -2.11 0.63 15.14
C ILE A 309 -3.11 -0.53 15.04
N GLU A 310 -3.26 -1.36 16.09
CA GLU A 310 -4.26 -2.42 16.14
C GLU A 310 -5.68 -1.85 16.05
N ASP A 311 -6.54 -2.47 15.23
CA ASP A 311 -7.88 -1.97 14.93
C ASP A 311 -8.66 -1.60 16.20
N SER A 312 -8.76 -2.51 17.16
CA SER A 312 -9.50 -2.28 18.43
C SER A 312 -8.95 -1.13 19.28
N LYS A 313 -7.66 -0.77 19.14
CA LYS A 313 -6.96 0.20 20.00
C LYS A 313 -7.01 1.64 19.45
N ARG A 314 -7.64 1.83 18.29
CA ARG A 314 -7.77 3.13 17.65
C ARG A 314 -8.91 3.96 18.23
N GLN A 315 -8.78 5.28 18.08
CA GLN A 315 -9.79 6.23 18.49
C GLN A 315 -11.12 5.96 17.81
N GLY A 316 -12.17 5.94 18.62
CA GLY A 316 -13.54 5.65 18.20
C GLY A 316 -13.96 4.18 18.28
N ASN A 317 -13.10 3.29 18.78
CA ASN A 317 -13.41 1.88 19.05
C ASN A 317 -13.47 1.62 20.57
N ASP A 318 -14.11 0.51 20.97
CA ASP A 318 -14.41 0.21 22.39
C ASP A 318 -13.17 0.11 23.28
N GLU A 319 -12.06 -0.31 22.70
CA GLU A 319 -10.79 -0.59 23.37
C GLU A 319 -9.73 0.49 23.08
N GLU A 320 -10.16 1.71 22.73
CA GLU A 320 -9.32 2.86 22.41
C GLU A 320 -8.16 3.04 23.40
N LEU A 321 -6.96 3.25 22.86
CA LEU A 321 -5.75 3.52 23.63
C LEU A 321 -5.14 4.86 23.21
N SER A 322 -4.86 5.71 24.18
CA SER A 322 -4.04 6.91 24.03
C SER A 322 -2.67 6.73 24.68
N THR A 323 -1.69 7.53 24.25
CA THR A 323 -0.36 7.62 24.88
C THR A 323 0.09 9.07 24.97
N ILE A 324 1.00 9.35 25.89
CA ILE A 324 1.64 10.67 26.00
C ILE A 324 2.92 10.65 25.18
N LEU A 325 3.00 11.51 24.17
CA LEU A 325 4.17 11.58 23.30
C LEU A 325 5.39 12.17 24.04
N PRO A 326 6.62 11.68 23.75
CA PRO A 326 7.80 12.00 24.54
C PRO A 326 8.30 13.43 24.36
N TYR A 327 8.13 14.07 23.20
CA TYR A 327 8.68 15.40 22.95
C TYR A 327 7.64 16.48 23.29
N SER A 328 6.44 16.39 22.73
CA SER A 328 5.38 17.38 22.92
C SER A 328 4.69 17.28 24.29
N LYS A 329 4.73 16.09 24.91
CA LYS A 329 3.94 15.74 26.12
C LYS A 329 2.42 15.82 25.91
N GLU A 330 2.00 15.79 24.66
CA GLU A 330 0.58 15.76 24.28
C GLU A 330 0.04 14.33 24.32
N GLU A 331 -1.24 14.20 24.67
CA GLU A 331 -1.97 12.95 24.51
C GLU A 331 -2.30 12.71 23.04
N PHE A 332 -2.04 11.49 22.57
CA PHE A 332 -2.18 11.10 21.18
C PHE A 332 -2.80 9.71 21.04
N SER A 333 -3.73 9.59 20.10
CA SER A 333 -4.36 8.33 19.67
C SER A 333 -4.45 8.27 18.14
N ILE A 334 -4.42 7.06 17.58
CA ILE A 334 -4.56 6.84 16.13
C ILE A 334 -6.05 6.72 15.79
N PRO A 335 -6.60 7.52 14.85
CA PRO A 335 -8.03 7.46 14.53
C PRO A 335 -8.41 6.26 13.64
N ASN A 336 -9.62 5.73 13.85
CA ASN A 336 -10.10 4.52 13.15
C ASN A 336 -10.44 4.72 11.66
N ASN A 337 -10.42 5.97 11.16
CA ASN A 337 -10.53 6.29 9.74
C ASN A 337 -9.17 6.42 9.02
N LEU A 338 -8.05 6.13 9.70
CA LEU A 338 -6.72 6.05 9.07
C LEU A 338 -6.47 4.63 8.51
N TYR A 339 -5.88 4.51 7.34
CA TYR A 339 -5.48 3.25 6.73
C TYR A 339 -3.98 3.26 6.44
N ILE A 340 -3.28 2.17 6.71
CA ILE A 340 -1.85 2.00 6.43
C ILE A 340 -1.68 0.91 5.38
N ILE A 341 -1.00 1.24 4.28
CA ILE A 341 -0.65 0.34 3.20
C ILE A 341 0.88 0.31 3.09
N GLY A 342 1.49 -0.78 3.51
CA GLY A 342 2.92 -1.04 3.31
C GLY A 342 3.20 -1.74 1.99
N THR A 343 4.36 -1.50 1.39
CA THR A 343 4.94 -2.41 0.38
C THR A 343 6.22 -3.01 0.94
N MET A 344 6.49 -4.28 0.63
CA MET A 344 7.65 -5.01 1.13
C MET A 344 8.27 -5.84 0.02
N ASN A 345 9.55 -5.63 -0.27
CA ASN A 345 10.30 -6.58 -1.09
C ASN A 345 10.74 -7.76 -0.21
N SER A 346 10.30 -8.98 -0.52
CA SER A 346 10.58 -10.14 0.32
C SER A 346 11.96 -10.76 0.09
N SER A 347 12.60 -10.50 -1.06
CA SER A 347 13.95 -11.01 -1.37
C SER A 347 15.08 -10.28 -0.62
N ASP A 348 14.83 -9.10 -0.04
CA ASP A 348 15.88 -8.25 0.52
C ASP A 348 16.38 -8.79 1.89
N ARG A 349 17.38 -9.68 1.83
CA ARG A 349 18.00 -10.32 3.02
C ARG A 349 18.79 -9.37 3.92
N SER A 350 19.10 -8.16 3.44
CA SER A 350 19.90 -7.15 4.16
C SER A 350 19.09 -6.32 5.17
N LEU A 351 17.80 -6.61 5.30
CA LEU A 351 16.86 -5.81 6.08
C LEU A 351 16.53 -6.47 7.41
N THR A 352 16.23 -5.63 8.43
CA THR A 352 15.71 -6.13 9.70
C THR A 352 14.42 -6.88 9.42
N GLY A 353 14.38 -8.18 9.76
CA GLY A 353 13.16 -8.98 9.66
C GLY A 353 12.02 -8.27 10.38
N LEU A 354 10.83 -8.29 9.78
CA LEU A 354 9.67 -7.64 10.38
C LEU A 354 9.37 -8.28 11.75
N ASP A 355 9.27 -7.45 12.78
CA ASP A 355 8.98 -7.91 14.14
C ASP A 355 7.69 -8.74 14.15
N VAL A 356 7.67 -9.84 14.91
CA VAL A 356 6.48 -10.68 15.11
C VAL A 356 5.31 -9.84 15.63
N ALA A 357 5.62 -8.83 16.45
CA ALA A 357 4.63 -7.90 16.96
C ALA A 357 4.02 -7.02 15.84
N LEU A 358 4.73 -6.74 14.75
CA LEU A 358 4.14 -6.04 13.60
C LEU A 358 3.35 -7.01 12.73
N ARG A 359 3.83 -8.23 12.53
CA ARG A 359 3.12 -9.22 11.71
C ARG A 359 1.68 -9.47 12.17
N ARG A 360 1.42 -9.46 13.48
CA ARG A 360 0.05 -9.64 14.02
C ARG A 360 -0.89 -8.43 13.81
N ARG A 361 -0.38 -7.29 13.33
CA ARG A 361 -1.09 -6.00 13.23
C ARG A 361 -1.34 -5.56 11.80
N PHE A 362 -0.85 -6.32 10.83
CA PHE A 362 -1.00 -6.06 9.41
C PHE A 362 -1.52 -7.32 8.72
N ASP A 363 -2.41 -7.13 7.75
CA ASP A 363 -2.78 -8.18 6.81
C ASP A 363 -1.75 -8.27 5.69
N PHE A 364 -1.19 -9.46 5.48
CA PHE A 364 -0.17 -9.70 4.45
C PHE A 364 -0.84 -10.18 3.17
N ILE A 365 -0.71 -9.38 2.12
CA ILE A 365 -1.27 -9.66 0.79
C ILE A 365 -0.11 -9.98 -0.15
N GLU A 366 -0.01 -11.24 -0.54
CA GLU A 366 1.03 -11.70 -1.47
C GLU A 366 0.75 -11.20 -2.88
N MET A 367 1.80 -10.69 -3.53
CA MET A 367 1.80 -10.21 -4.90
C MET A 367 2.77 -11.05 -5.72
N PRO A 368 2.35 -12.25 -6.16
CA PRO A 368 3.20 -13.15 -6.93
C PRO A 368 3.46 -12.58 -8.34
N PRO A 369 4.51 -13.02 -9.03
CA PRO A 369 4.65 -12.78 -10.45
C PRO A 369 3.45 -13.35 -11.21
N LYS A 370 2.87 -12.53 -12.09
CA LYS A 370 1.78 -12.87 -13.00
C LYS A 370 2.23 -12.84 -14.47
N PRO A 371 2.88 -13.89 -14.99
CA PRO A 371 3.24 -13.98 -16.40
C PRO A 371 2.04 -13.79 -17.34
N GLU A 372 0.83 -14.18 -16.92
CA GLU A 372 -0.41 -14.05 -17.67
C GLU A 372 -0.80 -12.61 -18.03
N LEU A 373 -0.18 -11.59 -17.41
CA LEU A 373 -0.36 -10.19 -17.78
C LEU A 373 0.46 -9.76 -19.01
N LEU A 374 1.35 -10.62 -19.50
CA LEU A 374 2.18 -10.35 -20.69
C LEU A 374 1.40 -10.78 -21.95
N ARG A 375 0.34 -10.02 -22.24
CA ARG A 375 -0.55 -10.23 -23.39
C ARG A 375 -0.71 -8.96 -24.23
N ASP A 376 -1.04 -9.13 -25.50
CA ASP A 376 -1.37 -8.02 -26.40
C ASP A 376 -2.82 -7.53 -26.23
N GLN A 377 -3.25 -6.60 -27.08
CA GLN A 377 -4.61 -6.03 -27.04
C GLN A 377 -5.72 -7.04 -27.39
N GLU A 378 -5.37 -8.16 -28.03
CA GLU A 378 -6.28 -9.24 -28.42
C GLU A 378 -6.27 -10.39 -27.40
N GLU A 379 -5.65 -10.19 -26.24
CA GLU A 379 -5.45 -11.18 -25.17
C GLU A 379 -4.58 -12.38 -25.56
N ASN A 380 -3.79 -12.28 -26.63
CA ASN A 380 -2.80 -13.30 -26.98
C ASN A 380 -1.52 -13.12 -26.17
N ASP A 381 -0.86 -14.23 -25.82
CA ASP A 381 0.45 -14.20 -25.18
C ASP A 381 1.46 -13.43 -26.06
N ILE A 382 2.32 -12.60 -25.46
CA ILE A 382 3.36 -11.91 -26.22
C ILE A 382 4.35 -12.93 -26.80
N GLU A 383 4.52 -12.87 -28.12
CA GLU A 383 5.48 -13.65 -28.88
C GLU A 383 6.50 -12.77 -29.62
N ILE A 384 7.76 -13.21 -29.64
CA ILE A 384 8.85 -12.55 -30.35
C ILE A 384 9.56 -13.60 -31.20
N ASP A 385 9.39 -13.55 -32.53
CA ASP A 385 10.00 -14.51 -33.46
C ASP A 385 9.78 -16.00 -33.06
N GLY A 386 8.63 -16.30 -32.46
CA GLY A 386 8.27 -17.64 -31.95
C GLY A 386 8.62 -17.90 -30.47
N ILE A 387 9.20 -16.92 -29.75
CA ILE A 387 9.45 -17.01 -28.30
C ILE A 387 8.18 -16.60 -27.54
N ASN A 388 7.53 -17.54 -26.87
CA ASN A 388 6.42 -17.22 -25.96
C ASN A 388 6.95 -16.70 -24.61
N ILE A 389 6.73 -15.41 -24.33
CA ILE A 389 7.28 -14.73 -23.15
C ILE A 389 6.59 -15.18 -21.84
N VAL A 390 5.30 -15.53 -21.90
CA VAL A 390 4.55 -16.05 -20.74
C VAL A 390 5.15 -17.37 -20.27
N LYS A 391 5.37 -18.32 -21.19
CA LYS A 391 6.03 -19.61 -20.91
C LYS A 391 7.46 -19.44 -20.43
N LEU A 392 8.21 -18.55 -21.08
CA LEU A 392 9.59 -18.23 -20.72
C LEU A 392 9.71 -17.79 -19.25
N LEU A 393 8.93 -16.79 -18.84
CA LEU A 393 8.95 -16.29 -17.47
C LEU A 393 8.43 -17.32 -16.47
N THR A 394 7.40 -18.08 -16.85
CA THR A 394 6.83 -19.15 -16.01
C THR A 394 7.90 -20.20 -15.66
N VAL A 395 8.62 -20.72 -16.67
CA VAL A 395 9.64 -21.76 -16.45
C VAL A 395 10.86 -21.23 -15.70
N ILE A 396 11.30 -19.99 -16.00
CA ILE A 396 12.37 -19.34 -15.23
C ILE A 396 12.00 -19.27 -13.74
N ASN A 397 10.78 -18.82 -13.43
CA ASN A 397 10.31 -18.70 -12.04
C ASN A 397 10.17 -20.06 -11.36
N GLN A 398 9.67 -21.09 -12.06
CA GLN A 398 9.63 -22.46 -11.52
C GLN A 398 11.02 -22.97 -11.12
N ARG A 399 12.04 -22.72 -11.95
CA ARG A 399 13.42 -23.12 -11.63
C ARG A 399 14.00 -22.33 -10.46
N ILE A 400 13.75 -21.02 -10.40
CA ILE A 400 14.19 -20.19 -9.27
C ILE A 400 13.53 -20.66 -7.97
N GLU A 401 12.24 -20.97 -7.99
CA GLU A 401 11.51 -21.46 -6.80
C GLU A 401 12.08 -22.78 -6.29
N ILE A 402 12.48 -23.69 -7.19
CA ILE A 402 13.13 -24.96 -6.83
C ILE A 402 14.55 -24.75 -6.27
N LEU A 403 15.33 -23.87 -6.90
CA LEU A 403 16.73 -23.66 -6.55
C LEU A 403 16.93 -22.73 -5.34
N LEU A 404 15.94 -21.89 -5.05
CA LEU A 404 16.01 -20.86 -4.03
C LEU A 404 14.72 -20.80 -3.20
N ASP A 405 13.74 -19.99 -3.61
CA ASP A 405 12.39 -19.90 -3.02
C ASP A 405 11.51 -18.99 -3.90
N ARG A 406 10.22 -18.88 -3.53
CA ARG A 406 9.23 -18.04 -4.21
C ARG A 406 9.46 -16.53 -4.09
N ASP A 407 10.18 -16.07 -3.06
CA ASP A 407 10.41 -14.65 -2.79
C ASP A 407 11.47 -14.05 -3.74
N HIS A 408 12.23 -14.89 -4.42
CA HIS A 408 13.24 -14.50 -5.42
C HIS A 408 12.76 -14.68 -6.86
N CYS A 409 11.49 -15.01 -7.10
CA CYS A 409 10.98 -15.09 -8.47
C CYS A 409 11.06 -13.74 -9.20
N ILE A 410 11.19 -13.77 -10.52
CA ILE A 410 11.27 -12.58 -11.36
C ILE A 410 9.87 -12.04 -11.63
N GLY A 411 9.65 -10.76 -11.32
CA GLY A 411 8.40 -10.07 -11.61
C GLY A 411 8.19 -9.74 -13.10
N HIS A 412 6.93 -9.80 -13.53
CA HIS A 412 6.49 -9.51 -14.90
C HIS A 412 6.76 -8.08 -15.36
N ALA A 413 6.91 -7.11 -14.45
CA ALA A 413 7.20 -5.72 -14.81
C ALA A 413 8.49 -5.55 -15.63
N ASN A 414 9.45 -6.47 -15.52
CA ASN A 414 10.66 -6.47 -16.33
C ASN A 414 10.37 -6.67 -17.83
N PHE A 415 9.31 -7.42 -18.14
CA PHE A 415 8.92 -7.84 -19.49
C PHE A 415 7.77 -7.01 -20.08
N MET A 416 7.06 -6.23 -19.26
CA MET A 416 5.98 -5.32 -19.70
C MET A 416 6.33 -4.41 -20.90
N PRO A 417 7.57 -3.88 -21.05
CA PRO A 417 7.92 -3.11 -22.25
C PRO A 417 7.78 -3.86 -23.58
N LEU A 418 7.81 -5.21 -23.54
CA LEU A 418 7.64 -6.05 -24.74
C LEU A 418 6.19 -6.09 -25.24
N ILE A 419 5.21 -5.66 -24.44
CA ILE A 419 3.82 -5.50 -24.90
C ILE A 419 3.74 -4.41 -25.98
N VAL A 420 4.57 -3.37 -25.87
CA VAL A 420 4.60 -2.25 -26.82
C VAL A 420 5.65 -2.47 -27.91
N GLU A 421 6.81 -3.02 -27.54
CA GLU A 421 7.95 -3.26 -28.44
C GLU A 421 8.41 -4.73 -28.35
N PRO A 422 7.71 -5.69 -28.99
CA PRO A 422 8.04 -7.11 -28.98
C PRO A 422 9.24 -7.42 -29.89
N GLU A 423 10.41 -6.89 -29.55
CA GLU A 423 11.64 -7.04 -30.33
C GLU A 423 12.71 -7.86 -29.60
N ILE A 424 13.41 -8.73 -30.34
CA ILE A 424 14.49 -9.57 -29.78
C ILE A 424 15.61 -8.73 -29.16
N GLN A 425 15.95 -7.57 -29.74
CA GLN A 425 16.96 -6.67 -29.19
C GLN A 425 16.54 -6.08 -27.84
N LYS A 426 15.24 -5.88 -27.62
CA LYS A 426 14.69 -5.42 -26.34
C LYS A 426 14.74 -6.53 -25.30
N LEU A 427 14.35 -7.75 -25.68
CA LEU A 427 14.46 -8.94 -24.83
C LEU A 427 15.92 -9.21 -24.40
N ALA A 428 16.85 -9.12 -25.35
CA ALA A 428 18.29 -9.23 -25.10
C ALA A 428 18.78 -8.23 -24.05
N LYS A 429 18.37 -6.96 -24.17
CA LYS A 429 18.70 -5.91 -23.20
C LYS A 429 18.09 -6.21 -21.82
N ILE A 430 16.84 -6.67 -21.76
CA ILE A 430 16.18 -7.05 -20.50
C ILE A 430 17.00 -8.14 -19.80
N PHE A 431 17.40 -9.18 -20.53
CA PHE A 431 18.21 -10.26 -19.96
C PHE A 431 19.58 -9.77 -19.48
N GLN A 432 20.33 -9.10 -20.35
CA GLN A 432 21.70 -8.68 -20.04
C GLN A 432 21.78 -7.63 -18.93
N GLN A 433 20.82 -6.71 -18.85
CA GLN A 433 20.89 -5.55 -17.94
C GLN A 433 20.06 -5.73 -16.67
N LYS A 434 19.08 -6.63 -16.67
CA LYS A 434 18.17 -6.83 -15.53
C LYS A 434 18.19 -8.26 -15.02
N ILE A 435 17.88 -9.24 -15.87
CA ILE A 435 17.69 -10.63 -15.42
C ILE A 435 19.01 -11.26 -14.95
N ILE A 436 20.07 -11.21 -15.76
CA ILE A 436 21.36 -11.80 -15.39
C ILE A 436 21.93 -11.14 -14.13
N PRO A 437 22.02 -9.79 -14.02
CA PRO A 437 22.48 -9.16 -12.78
C PRO A 437 21.65 -9.52 -11.55
N GLN A 438 20.32 -9.62 -11.70
CA GLN A 438 19.43 -10.02 -10.60
C GLN A 438 19.67 -11.47 -10.16
N LEU A 439 19.86 -12.39 -11.12
CA LEU A 439 20.22 -13.78 -10.81
C LEU A 439 21.61 -13.88 -10.17
N GLN A 440 22.58 -13.06 -10.58
CA GLN A 440 23.89 -13.00 -9.92
C GLN A 440 23.76 -12.61 -8.45
N GLU A 441 22.92 -11.63 -8.13
CA GLU A 441 22.65 -11.23 -6.76
C GLU A 441 21.97 -12.36 -5.97
N TYR A 442 20.94 -12.99 -6.54
CA TYR A 442 20.17 -14.05 -5.88
C TYR A 442 20.99 -15.31 -5.58
N PHE A 443 21.88 -15.67 -6.50
CA PHE A 443 22.71 -16.86 -6.38
C PHE A 443 24.14 -16.55 -5.88
N PHE A 444 24.44 -15.31 -5.46
CA PHE A 444 25.76 -14.89 -4.98
C PHE A 444 26.91 -15.26 -5.95
N ASP A 445 26.71 -14.96 -7.24
CA ASP A 445 27.60 -15.32 -8.36
C ASP A 445 27.84 -16.84 -8.52
N ASP A 446 26.92 -17.69 -8.04
CA ASP A 446 26.90 -19.13 -8.36
C ASP A 446 26.37 -19.36 -9.78
N TRP A 447 27.25 -19.12 -10.75
CA TRP A 447 26.95 -19.19 -12.18
C TRP A 447 26.45 -20.56 -12.66
N GLU A 448 26.75 -21.65 -11.96
CA GLU A 448 26.20 -22.98 -12.28
C GLU A 448 24.68 -23.02 -12.04
N LYS A 449 24.20 -22.39 -10.96
CA LYS A 449 22.77 -22.26 -10.70
C LYS A 449 22.10 -21.27 -11.65
N ILE A 450 22.78 -20.17 -11.97
CA ILE A 450 22.27 -19.19 -12.94
C ILE A 450 22.09 -19.86 -14.30
N ASP A 451 23.08 -20.62 -14.77
CA ASP A 451 22.99 -21.38 -16.02
C ASP A 451 21.91 -22.46 -15.96
N ALA A 452 21.73 -23.13 -14.83
CA ALA A 452 20.64 -24.08 -14.62
C ALA A 452 19.25 -23.42 -14.74
N VAL A 453 19.06 -22.19 -14.25
CA VAL A 453 17.82 -21.41 -14.46
C VAL A 453 17.56 -21.19 -15.97
N LEU A 454 18.61 -20.96 -16.74
CA LEU A 454 18.56 -20.77 -18.20
C LEU A 454 18.61 -22.08 -19.00
N ASN A 455 18.52 -23.23 -18.34
CA ASN A 455 18.61 -24.57 -18.94
C ASN A 455 19.92 -24.87 -19.69
N GLY A 456 21.04 -24.24 -19.33
CA GLY A 456 22.29 -24.43 -20.06
C GLY A 456 22.20 -24.05 -21.54
N ASN A 457 21.37 -23.05 -21.88
CA ASN A 457 21.05 -22.70 -23.26
C ASN A 457 22.25 -22.16 -24.06
N GLY A 458 23.39 -21.85 -23.42
CA GLY A 458 24.59 -21.29 -24.04
C GLY A 458 24.64 -19.76 -24.03
N MET A 459 23.81 -19.10 -23.22
CA MET A 459 24.03 -17.68 -22.91
C MET A 459 25.22 -17.48 -21.95
N LEU A 460 25.51 -18.50 -21.12
CA LEU A 460 26.60 -18.53 -20.15
C LEU A 460 27.55 -19.68 -20.49
N HIS A 461 28.85 -19.42 -20.50
CA HIS A 461 29.86 -20.44 -20.82
C HIS A 461 30.98 -20.47 -19.79
N LYS A 462 31.52 -21.66 -19.53
CA LYS A 462 32.76 -21.84 -18.76
C LYS A 462 33.95 -21.43 -19.63
N LYS A 463 34.58 -20.30 -19.30
CA LYS A 463 35.78 -19.79 -20.00
C LYS A 463 37.03 -20.59 -19.67
N TYR A 464 37.16 -21.02 -18.42
CA TYR A 464 38.25 -21.86 -17.95
C TYR A 464 37.66 -22.98 -17.08
N GLU A 465 37.89 -24.23 -17.48
CA GLU A 465 37.63 -25.38 -16.61
C GLU A 465 38.82 -25.60 -15.68
N LEU A 466 38.54 -25.98 -14.43
CA LEU A 466 39.54 -26.35 -13.41
C LEU A 466 40.56 -27.41 -13.89
N SER A 467 40.23 -28.20 -14.91
CA SER A 467 41.09 -29.20 -15.56
C SER A 467 42.19 -28.61 -16.44
N SER A 468 42.09 -27.32 -16.79
CA SER A 468 43.05 -26.63 -17.66
C SER A 468 44.26 -26.19 -16.83
N GLN A 469 45.46 -26.71 -17.12
CA GLN A 469 46.70 -26.29 -16.48
C GLN A 469 46.92 -24.77 -16.66
N ASN A 470 46.45 -23.98 -15.70
CA ASN A 470 46.60 -22.54 -15.76
C ASN A 470 48.06 -22.19 -15.41
N ARG A 471 48.80 -21.66 -16.39
CA ARG A 471 50.20 -21.27 -16.25
C ARG A 471 50.38 -19.90 -15.58
N LEU A 472 49.29 -19.18 -15.28
CA LEU A 472 49.32 -17.84 -14.70
C LEU A 472 49.69 -17.85 -13.20
N PHE A 473 49.39 -18.94 -12.49
CA PHE A 473 49.68 -19.07 -11.06
C PHE A 473 50.58 -20.27 -10.81
N LYS A 474 51.62 -20.08 -9.98
CA LYS A 474 52.52 -21.16 -9.55
C LYS A 474 51.83 -22.16 -8.62
N ASP A 475 50.87 -21.68 -7.84
CA ASP A 475 50.05 -22.48 -6.95
C ASP A 475 48.63 -22.57 -7.52
N GLN A 476 48.29 -23.72 -8.11
CA GLN A 476 46.99 -23.96 -8.72
C GLN A 476 45.91 -24.28 -7.67
N SER A 477 46.26 -24.53 -6.41
CA SER A 477 45.30 -24.80 -5.34
C SER A 477 44.44 -23.57 -4.97
N LEU A 478 44.88 -22.37 -5.37
CA LEU A 478 44.15 -21.11 -5.23
C LEU A 478 42.94 -21.02 -6.18
N ILE A 479 42.89 -21.85 -7.23
CA ILE A 479 41.81 -21.86 -8.21
C ILE A 479 40.79 -22.90 -7.76
N ASN A 480 39.67 -22.45 -7.20
CA ASN A 480 38.61 -23.32 -6.69
C ASN A 480 37.24 -23.04 -7.32
N ARG A 481 37.19 -22.24 -8.39
CA ARG A 481 35.94 -21.85 -9.07
C ARG A 481 36.13 -21.82 -10.58
N ASN A 482 35.09 -22.25 -11.30
CA ASN A 482 34.98 -22.06 -12.74
C ASN A 482 34.82 -20.56 -13.03
N ILE A 483 35.51 -20.06 -14.05
CA ILE A 483 35.33 -18.69 -14.53
C ILE A 483 34.31 -18.73 -15.66
N TRP A 484 33.27 -17.92 -15.54
CA TRP A 484 32.17 -17.85 -16.49
C TRP A 484 32.27 -16.59 -17.36
N GLU A 485 31.76 -16.69 -18.58
CA GLU A 485 31.60 -15.58 -19.49
C GLU A 485 30.19 -15.51 -20.06
N ILE A 486 29.69 -14.29 -20.22
CA ILE A 486 28.40 -13.99 -20.85
C ILE A 486 28.64 -13.86 -22.36
N LYS A 487 27.97 -14.68 -23.17
CA LYS A 487 28.06 -14.61 -24.64
C LYS A 487 27.05 -13.60 -25.17
N ALA A 488 27.48 -12.36 -25.38
CA ALA A 488 26.58 -11.28 -25.84
C ALA A 488 25.80 -11.63 -27.12
N GLU A 489 26.44 -12.33 -28.06
CA GLU A 489 25.85 -12.77 -29.34
C GLU A 489 24.69 -13.76 -29.14
N ALA A 490 24.73 -14.59 -28.09
CA ALA A 490 23.71 -15.59 -27.81
C ALA A 490 22.36 -14.98 -27.40
N PHE A 491 22.33 -13.73 -26.93
CA PHE A 491 21.09 -13.05 -26.56
C PHE A 491 20.29 -12.55 -27.76
N SER A 492 20.87 -12.57 -28.96
CA SER A 492 20.17 -12.27 -30.22
C SER A 492 19.62 -13.53 -30.90
N ASP A 493 19.91 -14.72 -30.37
CA ASP A 493 19.50 -15.99 -30.95
C ASP A 493 18.20 -16.49 -30.30
N VAL A 494 17.14 -16.52 -31.12
CA VAL A 494 15.79 -16.97 -30.75
C VAL A 494 15.79 -18.38 -30.16
N LYS A 495 16.61 -19.29 -30.70
CA LYS A 495 16.67 -20.69 -30.25
C LYS A 495 17.11 -20.79 -28.79
N LYS A 496 17.96 -19.87 -28.32
CA LYS A 496 18.46 -19.84 -26.95
C LYS A 496 17.36 -19.57 -25.93
N TYR A 497 16.38 -18.73 -26.29
CA TYR A 497 15.24 -18.46 -25.41
C TYR A 497 14.22 -19.61 -25.43
N ILE A 498 13.94 -20.18 -26.60
CA ILE A 498 13.04 -21.34 -26.72
C ILE A 498 13.57 -22.53 -25.90
N ALA A 499 14.88 -22.78 -25.96
CA ALA A 499 15.54 -23.83 -25.17
C ALA A 499 15.36 -23.68 -23.65
N ILE A 500 14.95 -22.51 -23.13
CA ILE A 500 14.66 -22.34 -21.71
C ILE A 500 13.41 -23.13 -21.31
N TYR A 501 12.37 -23.19 -22.15
CA TYR A 501 11.08 -23.81 -21.80
C TYR A 501 10.65 -24.99 -22.68
N ASP A 502 11.33 -25.23 -23.80
CA ASP A 502 11.10 -26.38 -24.66
C ASP A 502 12.15 -27.48 -24.37
N GLU A 503 11.67 -28.64 -23.91
CA GLU A 503 12.50 -29.79 -23.51
C GLU A 503 12.66 -30.85 -24.62
N THR A 504 12.19 -30.56 -25.85
CA THR A 504 12.27 -31.54 -26.95
C THR A 504 13.71 -31.93 -27.31
N SER A 505 13.89 -33.24 -27.59
CA SER A 505 15.19 -33.88 -27.84
C SER A 505 15.96 -33.35 -29.05
N GLU A 506 15.30 -32.66 -29.99
CA GLU A 506 15.94 -32.06 -31.17
C GLU A 506 16.75 -30.80 -30.82
N VAL A 507 16.29 -29.97 -29.87
CA VAL A 507 17.00 -28.75 -29.44
C VAL A 507 18.24 -29.10 -28.61
N ARG A 508 18.18 -30.16 -27.79
CA ARG A 508 19.34 -30.65 -27.01
C ARG A 508 20.50 -31.15 -27.88
N ASN A 509 20.19 -31.86 -28.97
CA ASN A 509 21.22 -32.45 -29.83
C ASN A 509 21.96 -31.40 -30.68
N GLU A 510 21.31 -30.30 -31.07
CA GLU A 510 21.97 -29.19 -31.80
C GLU A 510 22.85 -28.33 -30.89
N LEU A 511 22.48 -28.12 -29.62
CA LEU A 511 23.27 -27.32 -28.67
C LEU A 511 24.55 -28.02 -28.18
N SER A 512 24.58 -29.35 -28.15
CA SER A 512 25.77 -30.15 -27.83
C SER A 512 26.75 -30.32 -29.00
N GLY A 513 26.41 -29.80 -30.20
CA GLY A 513 27.19 -29.94 -31.43
C GLY A 513 28.08 -28.74 -31.81
N LEU A 514 28.13 -27.71 -30.97
CA LEU A 514 29.01 -26.53 -31.07
C LEU A 514 29.97 -26.51 -29.88
#